data_AF-A0A5R9QI91-F1
#
_entry.id   AF-A0A5R9QI91-F1
#
_cell.length_a   1.000
_cell.length_b   1.000
_cell.length_c   1.000
_cell.angle_alpha   90.00
_cell.angle_beta   90.00
_cell.angle_gamma   90.00
#
_symmetry.space_group_name_H-M   'P 1'
#
loop_
_entity.id
_entity.type
_entity.pdbx_description
1 polymer ?
#
loop_
_entity_poly.entity_id
_entity_poly.type
_entity_poly.pdbx_seq_one_letter_code
_entity_poly.pdbx_strand_id
1 'polypeptide(L)'
;AGVIRPALEQGAIVLCDRFTDATYAYQGGGRAMDVKRIALLETFVQGELRPDLTLLFDLPVDIGLSRAAARGRLDRFEQEKREFFEAVRRTYLARAEATPARYRVLDAAQPLAGVQAALDALLPEMLERTRG
;
A
#
# COMPACT_ATOMS: atom_id res chain seq x y z
N ALA A 1 13.60 -11.31 -16.41
CA ALA A 1 12.24 -11.20 -16.98
C ALA A 1 11.32 -10.56 -15.95
N GLY A 2 10.37 -9.71 -16.34
CA GLY A 2 9.42 -9.10 -15.40
C GLY A 2 8.35 -10.09 -14.92
N VAL A 3 7.77 -9.86 -13.73
CA VAL A 3 6.75 -10.76 -13.13
C VAL A 3 5.34 -10.22 -13.35
N ILE A 4 5.10 -8.93 -13.05
CA ILE A 4 3.76 -8.34 -13.04
C ILE A 4 3.14 -8.27 -14.43
N ARG A 5 3.79 -7.60 -15.39
CA ARG A 5 3.22 -7.39 -16.73
C ARG A 5 2.91 -8.71 -17.47
N PRO A 6 3.81 -9.72 -17.50
CA PRO A 6 3.49 -11.00 -18.13
C PRO A 6 2.32 -11.74 -17.46
N ALA A 7 2.18 -11.65 -16.13
CA ALA A 7 1.04 -12.25 -15.43
C ALA A 7 -0.29 -11.56 -15.80
N LEU A 8 -0.29 -10.22 -15.87
CA LEU A 8 -1.46 -9.45 -16.30
C LEU A 8 -1.85 -9.76 -17.75
N GLU A 9 -0.87 -9.90 -18.65
CA GLU A 9 -1.10 -10.28 -20.06
C GLU A 9 -1.73 -11.68 -20.21
N GLN A 10 -1.57 -12.55 -19.21
CA GLN A 10 -2.18 -13.88 -19.15
C GLN A 10 -3.56 -13.87 -18.48
N GLY A 11 -4.09 -12.70 -18.09
CA GLY A 11 -5.36 -12.56 -17.39
C GLY A 11 -5.30 -12.99 -15.92
N ALA A 12 -4.11 -13.10 -15.33
CA ALA A 12 -3.97 -13.45 -13.93
C ALA A 12 -4.24 -12.25 -13.00
N ILE A 13 -4.81 -12.52 -11.83
CA ILE A 13 -4.87 -11.54 -10.75
C ILE A 13 -3.50 -11.50 -10.07
N VAL A 14 -2.88 -10.31 -10.03
CA VAL A 14 -1.59 -10.11 -9.36
C VAL A 14 -1.82 -9.50 -7.98
N LEU A 15 -1.55 -10.27 -6.93
CA LEU A 15 -1.46 -9.76 -5.56
C LEU A 15 -0.01 -9.34 -5.29
N CYS A 16 0.21 -8.04 -5.08
CA CYS A 16 1.54 -7.47 -4.88
C CYS A 16 1.63 -6.86 -3.48
N ASP A 17 2.48 -7.42 -2.62
CA ASP A 17 2.79 -6.83 -1.32
C ASP A 17 3.71 -5.62 -1.52
N ARG A 18 3.11 -4.43 -1.35
CA ARG A 18 3.65 -3.11 -1.68
C ARG A 18 3.83 -2.87 -3.18
N PHE A 19 3.74 -1.60 -3.55
CA PHE A 19 4.05 -1.09 -4.88
C PHE A 19 4.46 0.38 -4.74
N THR A 20 4.24 1.21 -5.77
CA THR A 20 4.71 2.61 -5.81
C THR A 20 4.14 3.50 -4.71
N ASP A 21 2.97 3.18 -4.16
CA ASP A 21 2.42 3.89 -3.00
C ASP A 21 3.36 3.83 -1.79
N ALA A 22 4.12 2.74 -1.63
CA ALA A 22 5.17 2.65 -0.62
C ALA A 22 6.33 3.61 -0.90
N THR A 23 6.70 3.82 -2.17
CA THR A 23 7.71 4.83 -2.51
C THR A 23 7.26 6.23 -2.13
N TYR A 24 6.01 6.59 -2.44
CA TYR A 24 5.45 7.87 -2.01
C TYR A 24 5.44 8.02 -0.50
N ALA A 25 5.02 6.98 0.23
CA ALA A 25 4.91 7.06 1.68
C ALA A 25 6.27 7.11 2.38
N TYR A 26 7.20 6.22 2.03
CA TYR A 26 8.49 6.10 2.71
C TYR A 26 9.50 7.13 2.21
N GLN A 27 9.63 7.35 0.90
CA GLN A 27 10.59 8.32 0.36
C GLN A 27 9.99 9.72 0.37
N GLY A 28 8.74 9.88 -0.04
CA GLY A 28 8.06 11.18 -0.03
C GLY A 28 7.75 11.66 1.38
N GLY A 29 6.86 10.95 2.08
CA GLY A 29 6.46 11.29 3.45
C GLY A 29 7.60 11.14 4.45
N GLY A 30 8.13 9.92 4.58
CA GLY A 30 9.12 9.58 5.59
C GLY A 30 10.48 10.26 5.41
N ARG A 31 10.98 10.38 4.16
CA ARG A 31 12.28 11.01 3.85
C ARG A 31 12.17 12.42 3.28
N ALA A 32 10.98 13.01 3.23
CA ALA A 32 10.73 14.34 2.69
C ALA A 32 11.24 14.54 1.24
N MET A 33 11.25 13.48 0.43
CA MET A 33 11.58 13.59 -0.99
C MET A 33 10.46 14.32 -1.73
N ASP A 34 10.84 15.16 -2.70
CA ASP A 34 9.87 15.85 -3.54
C ASP A 34 8.98 14.85 -4.30
N VAL A 35 7.67 14.93 -4.03
CA VAL A 35 6.63 14.09 -4.64
C VAL A 35 6.65 14.19 -6.17
N LYS A 36 7.02 15.34 -6.73
CA LYS A 36 7.13 15.50 -8.20
C LYS A 36 8.23 14.64 -8.79
N ARG A 37 9.34 14.44 -8.06
CA ARG A 37 10.42 13.53 -8.49
C ARG A 37 9.96 12.08 -8.44
N ILE A 38 9.20 11.70 -7.42
CA ILE A 38 8.64 10.35 -7.32
C ILE A 38 7.65 10.10 -8.47
N ALA A 39 6.78 11.07 -8.78
CA ALA A 39 5.83 10.98 -9.89
C ALA A 39 6.50 10.89 -11.27
N LEU A 40 7.62 11.60 -11.45
CA LEU A 40 8.44 11.48 -12.67
C LEU A 40 9.00 10.06 -12.80
N LEU A 41 9.57 9.50 -11.73
CA LEU A 41 10.13 8.15 -11.73
C LEU A 41 9.04 7.07 -11.89
N GLU A 42 7.89 7.23 -11.25
CA GLU A 42 6.73 6.36 -11.42
C GLU A 42 6.33 6.30 -12.90
N THR A 43 6.15 7.45 -13.54
CA THR A 43 5.79 7.52 -14.97
C THR A 43 6.89 6.95 -15.85
N PHE A 44 8.16 7.24 -15.55
CA PHE A 44 9.30 6.73 -16.31
C PHE A 44 9.39 5.19 -16.30
N VAL A 45 9.16 4.56 -15.13
CA VAL A 45 9.28 3.10 -14.97
C VAL A 45 8.01 2.36 -15.40
N GLN A 46 6.84 2.90 -15.07
CA GLN A 46 5.57 2.18 -15.24
C GLN A 46 4.77 2.63 -16.48
N GLY A 47 5.11 3.77 -17.08
CA GLY A 47 4.23 4.43 -18.05
C GLY A 47 2.88 4.72 -17.41
N GLU A 48 1.81 4.24 -18.02
CA GLU A 48 0.43 4.38 -17.53
C GLU A 48 0.01 3.27 -16.55
N LEU A 49 0.80 2.20 -16.39
CA LEU A 49 0.44 1.08 -15.53
C LEU A 49 0.29 1.54 -14.06
N ARG A 50 -0.90 1.34 -13.51
CA ARG A 50 -1.23 1.54 -12.10
C ARG A 50 -2.01 0.33 -11.60
N PRO A 51 -2.01 0.04 -10.28
CA PRO A 51 -2.90 -0.97 -9.73
C PRO A 51 -4.37 -0.62 -9.99
N ASP A 52 -5.19 -1.59 -10.35
CA ASP A 52 -6.65 -1.42 -10.47
C ASP A 52 -7.32 -1.21 -9.11
N LEU A 53 -6.70 -1.75 -8.06
CA LEU A 53 -7.13 -1.65 -6.67
C LEU A 53 -5.91 -1.66 -5.74
N THR A 54 -5.89 -0.77 -4.76
CA THR A 54 -4.93 -0.74 -3.65
C THR A 54 -5.68 -0.91 -2.33
N LEU A 55 -5.32 -1.95 -1.58
CA LEU A 55 -5.82 -2.14 -0.21
C LEU A 55 -4.85 -1.48 0.76
N LEU A 56 -5.30 -0.44 1.45
CA LEU A 56 -4.54 0.24 2.48
C LEU A 56 -4.96 -0.26 3.85
N PHE A 57 -4.11 -1.04 4.50
CA PHE A 57 -4.29 -1.49 5.88
C PHE A 57 -3.81 -0.39 6.83
N ASP A 58 -4.73 0.47 7.30
CA ASP A 58 -4.41 1.56 8.22
C ASP A 58 -4.50 1.10 9.68
N LEU A 59 -3.53 1.50 10.48
CA LEU A 59 -3.55 1.34 11.93
C LEU A 59 -2.67 2.39 12.60
N PRO A 60 -2.91 2.69 13.89
CA PRO A 60 -2.00 3.51 14.68
C PRO A 60 -0.56 2.97 14.63
N VAL A 61 0.41 3.87 14.45
CA VAL A 61 1.85 3.54 14.31
C VAL A 61 2.35 2.71 15.49
N ASP A 62 1.96 3.07 16.71
CA ASP A 62 2.40 2.36 17.93
C ASP A 62 1.95 0.88 17.93
N ILE A 63 0.74 0.60 17.44
CA ILE A 63 0.23 -0.78 17.31
C ILE A 63 1.03 -1.52 16.23
N GLY A 64 1.32 -0.86 15.10
CA GLY A 64 2.12 -1.43 14.03
C GLY A 64 3.54 -1.81 14.48
N LEU A 65 4.23 -0.88 15.17
CA LEU A 65 5.57 -1.10 15.70
C LEU A 65 5.60 -2.22 16.74
N SER A 66 4.60 -2.28 17.63
CA SER A 66 4.48 -3.38 18.60
C SER A 66 4.33 -4.74 17.93
N ARG A 67 3.50 -4.84 16.87
CA ARG A 67 3.32 -6.08 16.10
C ARG A 67 4.59 -6.48 15.32
N ALA A 68 5.33 -5.52 14.78
CA ALA A 68 6.59 -5.77 14.08
C ALA A 68 7.66 -6.30 15.03
N ALA A 69 7.83 -5.68 16.20
CA ALA A 69 8.77 -6.12 17.23
C ALA A 69 8.48 -7.55 17.71
N ALA A 70 7.21 -7.96 17.78
CA ALA A 70 6.82 -9.32 18.14
C ALA A 70 7.18 -10.37 17.07
N ARG A 71 7.35 -9.98 15.80
CA ARG A 71 7.73 -10.91 14.70
C ARG A 71 9.22 -11.20 14.62
N GLY A 72 10.07 -10.44 15.31
CA GLY A 72 11.50 -10.70 15.38
C GLY A 72 12.36 -9.47 15.11
N ARG A 73 13.51 -9.69 14.45
CA ARG A 73 14.54 -8.66 14.33
C ARG A 73 14.09 -7.54 13.39
N LEU A 74 14.07 -6.32 13.94
CA LEU A 74 13.67 -5.13 13.22
C LEU A 74 14.59 -4.86 12.02
N ASP A 75 13.99 -4.60 10.85
CA ASP A 75 14.69 -4.22 9.64
C ASP A 75 15.24 -2.78 9.72
N ARG A 76 15.93 -2.32 8.65
CA ARG A 76 16.55 -0.98 8.61
C ARG A 76 15.51 0.14 8.69
N PHE A 77 14.28 -0.07 8.21
CA PHE A 77 13.21 0.93 8.28
C PHE A 77 12.56 0.93 9.66
N GLU A 78 12.45 -0.21 10.30
CA GLU A 78 11.90 -0.40 11.66
C GLU A 78 12.80 0.21 12.76
N GLN A 79 13.97 0.71 12.42
CA GLN A 79 14.85 1.53 13.28
C GLN A 79 14.56 3.04 13.20
N GLU A 80 13.70 3.48 12.29
CA GLU A 80 13.32 4.89 12.16
C GLU A 80 12.43 5.33 13.33
N LYS A 81 12.42 6.64 13.59
CA LYS A 81 11.67 7.21 14.71
C LYS A 81 10.17 7.21 14.42
N ARG A 82 9.35 7.31 15.48
CA ARG A 82 7.88 7.39 15.38
C ARG A 82 7.41 8.43 14.35
N GLU A 83 8.05 9.60 14.31
CA GLU A 83 7.69 10.69 13.39
C GLU A 83 7.80 10.29 11.91
N PHE A 84 8.76 9.41 11.57
CA PHE A 84 8.91 8.85 10.24
C PHE A 84 7.68 8.02 9.86
N PHE A 85 7.27 7.10 10.74
CA PHE A 85 6.12 6.23 10.49
C PHE A 85 4.79 6.99 10.50
N GLU A 86 4.66 8.03 11.31
CA GLU A 86 3.50 8.93 11.27
C GLU A 86 3.44 9.69 9.94
N ALA A 87 4.59 10.13 9.39
CA ALA A 87 4.65 10.74 8.06
C ALA A 87 4.27 9.75 6.96
N VAL A 88 4.79 8.51 7.01
CA VAL A 88 4.43 7.41 6.11
C VAL A 88 2.92 7.17 6.12
N ARG A 89 2.32 7.00 7.31
CA ARG A 89 0.89 6.76 7.48
C ARG A 89 0.07 7.91 6.89
N ARG A 90 0.39 9.16 7.23
CA ARG A 90 -0.30 10.34 6.69
C ARG A 90 -0.23 10.40 5.17
N THR A 91 0.91 10.06 4.56
CA THR A 91 1.04 10.05 3.10
C THR A 91 0.17 8.98 2.45
N TYR A 92 0.08 7.77 3.02
CA TYR A 92 -0.84 6.75 2.51
C TYR A 92 -2.30 7.21 2.57
N LEU A 93 -2.73 7.76 3.71
CA LEU A 93 -4.10 8.25 3.89
C LEU A 93 -4.44 9.39 2.92
N ALA A 94 -3.53 10.36 2.75
CA ALA A 94 -3.73 11.45 1.80
C ALA A 94 -3.85 10.96 0.35
N ARG A 95 -3.11 9.92 -0.03
CA ARG A 95 -3.23 9.32 -1.37
C ARG A 95 -4.54 8.57 -1.56
N ALA A 96 -4.99 7.85 -0.53
CA ALA A 96 -6.28 7.17 -0.55
C ALA A 96 -7.44 8.17 -0.68
N GLU A 97 -7.39 9.28 0.06
CA GLU A 97 -8.35 10.38 -0.02
C GLU A 97 -8.36 11.06 -1.40
N ALA A 98 -7.19 11.26 -2.01
CA ALA A 98 -7.08 11.89 -3.32
C ALA A 98 -7.59 11.01 -4.48
N THR A 99 -7.66 9.69 -4.31
CA THR A 99 -8.03 8.74 -5.38
C THR A 99 -8.92 7.60 -4.89
N PRO A 100 -10.10 7.90 -4.30
CA PRO A 100 -10.92 6.92 -3.58
C PRO A 100 -11.46 5.79 -4.46
N ALA A 101 -11.53 6.00 -5.78
CA ALA A 101 -11.91 4.96 -6.74
C ALA A 101 -10.92 3.78 -6.81
N ARG A 102 -9.63 4.03 -6.54
CA ARG A 102 -8.55 3.03 -6.58
C ARG A 102 -8.25 2.43 -5.20
N TYR A 103 -8.64 3.08 -4.12
CA TYR A 103 -8.26 2.66 -2.77
C TYR A 103 -9.43 2.09 -1.97
N ARG A 104 -9.13 1.07 -1.16
CA ARG A 104 -9.98 0.66 -0.04
C ARG A 104 -9.14 0.70 1.23
N VAL A 105 -9.54 1.52 2.18
CA VAL A 105 -8.86 1.64 3.48
C VAL A 105 -9.52 0.67 4.44
N LEU A 106 -8.72 -0.24 5.02
CA LEU A 106 -9.15 -1.20 6.01
C LEU A 106 -8.58 -0.83 7.37
N ASP A 107 -9.42 -0.85 8.40
CA ASP A 107 -8.98 -0.70 9.78
C ASP A 107 -8.26 -1.96 10.26
N ALA A 108 -6.93 -1.92 10.18
CA ALA A 108 -6.05 -2.99 10.60
C ALA A 108 -5.77 -2.98 12.11
N ALA A 109 -6.35 -2.05 12.89
CA ALA A 109 -6.28 -2.11 14.35
C ALA A 109 -7.19 -3.20 14.93
N GLN A 110 -8.19 -3.65 14.16
CA GLN A 110 -9.08 -4.75 14.54
C GLN A 110 -8.33 -6.08 14.73
N PRO A 111 -8.94 -7.06 15.44
CA PRO A 111 -8.48 -8.44 15.42
C PRO A 111 -8.42 -8.98 13.99
N LEU A 112 -7.53 -9.96 13.73
CA LEU A 112 -7.32 -10.54 12.40
C LEU A 112 -8.64 -10.97 11.72
N ALA A 113 -9.55 -11.61 12.47
CA ALA A 113 -10.85 -12.03 11.97
C ALA A 113 -11.73 -10.86 11.51
N GLY A 114 -11.66 -9.70 12.17
CA GLY A 114 -12.40 -8.49 11.76
C GLY A 114 -11.85 -7.91 10.46
N VAL A 115 -10.54 -7.87 10.31
CA VAL A 115 -9.89 -7.44 9.06
C VAL A 115 -10.21 -8.40 7.92
N GLN A 116 -10.21 -9.71 8.16
CA GLN A 116 -10.59 -10.73 7.17
C GLN A 116 -12.05 -10.58 6.74
N ALA A 117 -12.98 -10.38 7.68
CA ALA A 117 -14.38 -10.14 7.35
C ALA A 117 -14.57 -8.87 6.49
N ALA A 118 -13.81 -7.81 6.78
CA ALA A 118 -13.81 -6.60 5.96
C ALA A 118 -13.24 -6.84 4.54
N LEU A 119 -12.23 -7.71 4.40
CA LEU A 119 -11.73 -8.14 3.09
C LEU A 119 -12.75 -8.98 2.32
N ASP A 120 -13.41 -9.92 3.00
CA ASP A 120 -14.43 -10.79 2.40
C ASP A 120 -15.58 -9.96 1.82
N ALA A 121 -15.97 -8.88 2.50
CA ALA A 121 -16.98 -7.95 2.02
C ALA A 121 -16.58 -7.20 0.74
N LEU A 122 -15.28 -7.10 0.43
CA LEU A 122 -14.76 -6.47 -0.79
C LEU A 122 -14.60 -7.45 -1.97
N LEU A 123 -14.69 -8.77 -1.73
CA LEU A 123 -14.51 -9.77 -2.78
C LEU A 123 -15.45 -9.59 -3.98
N PRO A 124 -16.75 -9.27 -3.81
CA PRO A 124 -17.63 -9.03 -4.96
C PRO A 124 -17.13 -7.90 -5.86
N GLU A 125 -16.73 -6.77 -5.26
CA GLU A 125 -16.17 -5.62 -5.98
C GLU A 125 -14.86 -5.98 -6.69
N MET A 126 -13.97 -6.71 -6.02
CA MET A 126 -12.72 -7.18 -6.61
C MET A 126 -12.99 -8.05 -7.84
N LEU A 127 -13.95 -8.97 -7.75
CA LEU A 127 -14.31 -9.85 -8.85
C LEU A 127 -14.94 -9.09 -10.01
N GLU A 128 -15.77 -8.08 -9.76
CA GLU A 128 -16.31 -7.20 -10.80
C GLU A 128 -15.19 -6.50 -11.57
N ARG A 129 -14.20 -5.93 -10.88
CA ARG A 129 -13.04 -5.28 -11.53
C ARG A 129 -12.21 -6.23 -12.39
N THR A 130 -12.18 -7.52 -12.08
CA THR A 130 -11.42 -8.50 -12.86
C THR A 130 -12.14 -8.95 -14.14
N ARG A 131 -13.44 -8.66 -14.26
CA ARG A 131 -14.27 -9.13 -15.37
C ARG A 131 -14.34 -8.15 -16.55
N GLY A 132 -13.87 -6.92 -16.38
CA GLY A 132 -13.97 -5.86 -17.39
C GLY A 132 -15.32 -5.17 -17.36
#